data_AF-A0A5B0FU14-F1
#
_entry.id   AF-A0A5B0FU14-F1
#
_cell.length_a   1.000
_cell.length_b   1.000
_cell.length_c   1.000
_cell.angle_alpha   90.00
_cell.angle_beta   90.00
_cell.angle_gamma   90.00
#
_symmetry.space_group_name_H-M   'P 1'
#
loop_
_entity.id
_entity.type
_entity.pdbx_description
1 polymer ?
#
loop_
_entity_poly.entity_id
_entity_poly.type
_entity_poly.pdbx_seq_one_letter_code
_entity_poly.pdbx_strand_id
1 'polypeptide(L)' 'MTDPLTSGTPLVIAAHGTRDEAGVAECRALAERVARKLPGIPVELGFVELAEPGIPEAVGAAVAQAPDLS' A
#
# COMPACT_ATOMS: atom_id res chain seq x y z
N MET A 1 -13.86 2.91 -20.31
CA MET A 1 -13.62 2.26 -19.02
C MET A 1 -12.33 2.87 -18.49
N THR A 2 -12.41 3.79 -17.54
CA THR A 2 -11.22 4.49 -17.01
C THR A 2 -10.36 3.49 -16.24
N ASP A 3 -9.05 3.49 -16.46
CA ASP A 3 -8.15 2.61 -15.70
C ASP A 3 -8.21 3.05 -14.23
N PRO A 4 -8.54 2.15 -13.29
CA PRO A 4 -8.67 2.49 -11.87
C PRO A 4 -7.39 3.10 -11.29
N LEU A 5 -6.22 2.75 -11.83
CA LEU A 5 -4.92 3.32 -11.45
C LEU A 5 -4.68 4.71 -12.01
N THR A 6 -5.49 5.15 -12.99
CA THR A 6 -5.50 6.55 -13.47
C THR A 6 -6.58 7.40 -12.80
N SER A 7 -7.48 6.78 -12.02
CA SER A 7 -8.62 7.45 -11.38
C SER A 7 -8.34 7.95 -9.96
N GLY A 8 -7.10 7.85 -9.45
CA GLY A 8 -6.82 8.23 -8.06
C GLY A 8 -7.17 7.17 -7.01
N THR A 9 -7.58 5.96 -7.43
CA THR A 9 -7.93 4.86 -6.52
C THR A 9 -6.70 4.43 -5.72
N PRO A 10 -6.72 4.47 -4.37
CA PRO A 10 -5.62 4.00 -3.55
C PRO A 10 -5.26 2.53 -3.80
N LEU A 11 -3.98 2.19 -3.65
CA LEU A 11 -3.46 0.84 -3.75
C LEU A 11 -2.94 0.36 -2.39
N VAL A 12 -3.38 -0.82 -1.96
CA VAL A 12 -2.83 -1.50 -0.78
C VAL A 12 -2.07 -2.74 -1.23
N ILE A 13 -0.80 -2.82 -0.85
CA ILE A 13 0.01 -4.03 -1.00
C ILE A 13 -0.17 -4.87 0.26
N ALA A 14 -0.77 -6.04 0.11
CA ALA A 14 -0.95 -7.00 1.20
C ALA A 14 0.18 -8.05 1.16
N ALA A 15 1.13 -7.95 2.08
CA ALA A 15 2.19 -8.93 2.25
C ALA A 15 1.82 -9.95 3.32
N HIS A 16 2.31 -11.19 3.21
CA HIS A 16 2.08 -12.18 4.26
C HIS A 16 2.72 -11.74 5.59
N GLY A 17 3.93 -11.19 5.52
CA GLY A 17 4.72 -10.77 6.66
C GLY A 17 5.67 -11.86 7.17
N THR A 18 6.70 -11.43 7.89
CA THR A 18 7.79 -12.28 8.37
C THR A 18 8.43 -11.66 9.60
N ARG A 19 9.07 -12.48 10.43
CA ARG A 19 9.89 -12.03 11.57
C ARG A 19 11.30 -11.59 11.16
N ASP A 20 11.69 -11.88 9.92
CA ASP A 20 12.98 -11.42 9.37
C ASP A 20 12.90 -9.94 9.00
N GLU A 21 13.68 -9.12 9.69
CA GLU A 21 13.77 -7.68 9.45
C GLU A 21 14.18 -7.36 8.00
N ALA A 22 15.03 -8.18 7.38
CA ALA A 22 15.42 -7.98 5.99
C ALA A 22 14.23 -8.19 5.04
N GLY A 23 13.44 -9.23 5.25
CA GLY A 23 12.23 -9.48 4.45
C GLY A 23 11.16 -8.39 4.61
N VAL A 24 11.00 -7.84 5.82
CA VAL A 24 10.13 -6.68 6.05
C VAL A 24 10.67 -5.46 5.30
N ALA A 25 11.98 -5.21 5.33
CA ALA A 25 12.60 -4.10 4.62
C ALA A 25 12.43 -4.22 3.09
N GLU A 26 12.52 -5.43 2.53
CA GLU A 26 12.25 -5.67 1.11
C GLU A 26 10.81 -5.37 0.71
N CYS A 27 9.83 -5.74 1.55
CA CYS A 27 8.43 -5.40 1.33
C CYS A 27 8.20 -3.88 1.33
N ARG A 28 8.85 -3.16 2.26
CA ARG A 28 8.80 -1.69 2.30
C ARG A 28 9.43 -1.08 1.06
N ALA A 29 10.60 -1.56 0.65
CA ALA A 29 11.27 -1.10 -0.57
C ALA A 29 10.43 -1.36 -1.84
N LEU A 30 9.68 -2.47 -1.89
CA LEU A 30 8.74 -2.74 -2.97
C LEU A 30 7.62 -1.70 -2.99
N ALA A 31 6.98 -1.44 -1.86
CA ALA A 31 5.90 -0.45 -1.76
C ALA A 31 6.34 0.94 -2.20
N GLU A 32 7.53 1.37 -1.76
CA GLU A 32 8.10 2.64 -2.19
C GLU A 32 8.39 2.69 -3.71
N ARG A 33 8.88 1.58 -4.28
CA ARG A 33 9.12 1.50 -5.74
C ARG A 33 7.83 1.60 -6.53
N VAL A 34 6.74 1.01 -6.02
CA VAL A 34 5.42 1.09 -6.64
C VAL A 34 4.88 2.52 -6.53
N ALA A 35 4.95 3.14 -5.35
CA ALA A 35 4.54 4.52 -5.14
C ALA A 35 5.24 5.50 -6.12
N ARG A 36 6.55 5.34 -6.32
CA ARG A 36 7.31 6.15 -7.28
C ARG A 36 6.85 5.98 -8.73
N LYS A 37 6.26 4.84 -9.08
CA LYS A 37 5.72 4.56 -10.42
C LYS A 37 4.28 5.03 -10.61
N LEU A 38 3.56 5.30 -9.53
CA LEU A 38 2.16 5.70 -9.53
C LEU A 38 2.00 7.07 -8.85
N PRO A 39 2.55 8.16 -9.45
CA PRO A 39 2.43 9.48 -8.86
C PRO A 39 0.96 9.90 -8.74
N GLY A 40 0.57 10.38 -7.56
CA GLY A 40 -0.81 10.79 -7.26
C GLY A 40 -1.72 9.66 -6.79
N ILE A 41 -1.24 8.42 -6.73
CA ILE A 41 -1.96 7.29 -6.14
C ILE A 41 -1.41 7.02 -4.74
N PRO A 42 -2.23 7.08 -3.68
CA PRO A 42 -1.82 6.62 -2.36
C PRO A 42 -1.46 5.13 -2.42
N VAL A 43 -0.27 4.78 -1.93
CA VAL A 43 0.19 3.39 -1.88
C VAL A 43 0.55 3.06 -0.45
N GLU A 44 -0.17 2.10 0.13
CA GLU A 44 0.04 1.61 1.50
C GLU A 44 0.50 0.15 1.50
N LEU A 45 1.20 -0.24 2.56
CA LEU A 45 1.66 -1.61 2.80
C LEU A 45 1.05 -2.12 4.09
N GLY A 46 0.39 -3.27 4.03
CA GLY A 46 -0.12 -3.98 5.19
C GLY A 46 0.34 -5.44 5.21
N PHE A 47 0.46 -6.01 6.41
CA PHE A 47 0.85 -7.40 6.61
C PHE A 47 -0.31 -8.25 7.13
N VAL A 48 -0.39 -9.51 6.69
CA VAL A 48 -1.36 -10.48 7.23
C VAL A 48 -1.01 -10.83 8.67
N GLU A 49 0.28 -11.03 8.95
CA GLU A 49 0.80 -11.36 10.27
C GLU A 49 2.30 -11.02 10.41
N LEU A 50 2.84 -11.17 11.62
CA LEU A 50 4.28 -11.11 11.95
C LEU A 50 5.00 -9.77 11.78
N ALA A 51 4.40 -8.80 11.10
CA ALA A 51 4.94 -7.46 10.90
C ALA A 51 3.82 -6.42 10.91
N GLU A 52 4.19 -5.15 11.07
CA GLU A 52 3.26 -4.03 11.18
C GLU A 52 3.53 -2.97 10.08
N PRO A 53 2.50 -2.25 9.61
CA PRO A 53 1.11 -2.30 10.08
C PRO A 53 0.32 -3.49 9.50
N GLY A 54 -0.74 -3.90 10.18
CA GLY A 54 -1.71 -4.85 9.65
C GLY A 54 -2.44 -4.34 8.39
N ILE A 55 -3.02 -5.26 7.62
CA ILE A 55 -3.85 -4.92 6.44
C ILE A 55 -5.01 -3.96 6.79
N PRO A 56 -5.78 -4.15 7.88
CA PRO A 56 -6.86 -3.22 8.21
C PRO A 56 -6.39 -1.78 8.40
N GLU A 57 -5.25 -1.60 9.08
CA GLU A 57 -4.63 -0.29 9.30
C GLU A 57 -4.16 0.33 7.99
N ALA A 58 -3.53 -0.45 7.12
CA ALA A 58 -3.08 0.01 5.80
C ALA A 58 -4.26 0.44 4.92
N VAL A 59 -5.38 -0.29 4.95
CA VAL A 59 -6.61 0.10 4.24
C VAL A 59 -7.18 1.39 4.82
N GLY A 60 -7.23 1.53 6.15
CA GLY A 60 -7.69 2.76 6.80
C GLY A 60 -6.86 3.98 6.39
N ALA A 61 -5.53 3.84 6.36
CA ALA A 61 -4.62 4.87 5.88
C ALA A 61 -4.85 5.21 4.40
N ALA A 62 -4.99 4.20 3.55
CA ALA A 62 -5.19 4.38 2.11
C ALA A 62 -6.50 5.13 1.80
N VAL A 63 -7.59 4.79 2.50
CA VAL A 63 -8.89 5.47 2.35
C VAL A 63 -8.83 6.90 2.86
N ALA A 64 -8.15 7.16 3.98
CA ALA A 64 -7.99 8.52 4.51
C ALA A 64 -7.20 9.45 3.57
N GLN A 65 -6.36 8.88 2.70
CA GLN A 65 -5.59 9.61 1.69
C GLN A 65 -6.25 9.64 0.31
N ALA A 66 -7.35 8.92 0.11
CA ALA A 66 -8.04 8.87 -1.17
C ALA A 66 -8.55 10.27 -1.53
N PRO A 67 -8.27 10.77 -2.75
CA PRO A 67 -8.92 11.98 -3.22
C PRO A 67 -10.43 11.76 -3.31
N ASP A 68 -11.21 12.81 -3.04
CA ASP A 68 -12.67 12.77 -3.19
C ASP A 68 -12.99 12.53 -4.68
N LEU A 69 -13.55 11.35 -4.99
CA LEU A 69 -13.87 10.93 -6.34
C LEU A 69 -15.27 11.45 -6.69
N SER A 70 -15.38 12.75 -6.96
CA SER A 70 -16.61 13.41 -7.44
C SER A 70 -16.89 13.16 -8.92
#